data_AF-A0A498H6T1-F1
#
_entry.id   AF-A0A498H6T1-F1
#
_cell.length_a   1.000
_cell.length_b   1.000
_cell.length_c   1.000
_cell.angle_alpha   90.00
_cell.angle_beta   90.00
_cell.angle_gamma   90.00
#
_symmetry.space_group_name_H-M   'P 1'
#
loop_
_entity.id
_entity.type
_entity.pdbx_description
1 polymer ?
#
loop_
_entity_poly.entity_id
_entity_poly.type
_entity_poly.pdbx_seq_one_letter_code
_entity_poly.pdbx_strand_id
1 'polypeptide(L)'
;CGIWCTDTHRIVKYTEDEIWDAINNPHREFQLGSGRDAVYCRKRSVGDKRKPIVQGGPTGSPISEDVFMPVHMSYALEKECDTIVNGVMTSVRGKSPVPGSPYEVLASKSETRQIRTAASMAGRPGMAV
;
A
#
# COMPACT_ATOMS: atom_id res chain seq x y z
N CYS A 1 15.76 11.82 -22.84
CA CYS A 1 14.92 11.63 -21.63
C CYS A 1 13.66 12.49 -21.70
N GLY A 2 12.77 12.29 -20.73
CA GLY A 2 11.31 12.30 -20.87
C GLY A 2 10.77 10.93 -20.42
N ILE A 3 9.46 10.72 -20.37
CA ILE A 3 8.87 9.42 -19.99
C ILE A 3 8.45 8.67 -21.24
N TRP A 4 8.85 7.41 -21.38
CA TRP A 4 8.42 6.54 -22.48
C TRP A 4 7.02 6.00 -22.20
N CYS A 5 6.08 6.25 -23.12
CA CYS A 5 4.76 5.65 -23.09
C CYS A 5 4.78 4.36 -23.92
N THR A 6 4.61 3.21 -23.27
CA THR A 6 4.63 1.89 -23.92
C THR A 6 3.48 1.69 -24.89
N ASP A 7 2.32 2.30 -24.63
CA ASP A 7 1.12 2.13 -25.48
C ASP A 7 1.21 2.89 -26.81
N THR A 8 1.77 4.10 -26.78
CA THR A 8 1.89 4.97 -27.97
C THR A 8 3.25 4.90 -28.64
N HIS A 9 4.21 4.22 -28.02
CA HIS A 9 5.61 4.15 -28.43
C HIS A 9 6.24 5.53 -28.68
N ARG A 10 5.94 6.49 -27.80
CA ARG A 10 6.41 7.88 -27.89
C ARG A 10 6.96 8.37 -26.55
N ILE A 11 7.80 9.40 -26.64
CA ILE A 11 8.39 10.06 -25.48
C ILE A 11 7.54 11.27 -25.11
N VAL A 12 7.05 11.30 -23.87
CA VAL A 12 6.44 12.49 -23.24
C VAL A 12 7.54 13.42 -22.73
N LYS A 13 7.44 14.71 -23.06
CA LYS A 13 8.40 15.75 -22.71
C LYS A 13 7.82 16.68 -21.64
N TYR A 14 8.71 17.25 -20.84
CA TYR A 14 8.41 18.30 -19.88
C TYR A 14 9.38 19.45 -20.10
N THR A 15 8.92 20.66 -19.78
CA THR A 15 9.72 21.88 -19.71
C THR A 15 10.37 22.00 -18.33
N GLU A 16 11.37 22.87 -18.22
CA GLU A 16 12.01 23.17 -16.94
C GLU A 16 11.01 23.81 -15.95
N ASP A 17 10.15 24.71 -16.43
CA ASP A 17 9.14 25.38 -15.60
C ASP A 17 8.14 24.38 -15.00
N GLU A 18 7.65 23.42 -15.79
CA GLU A 18 6.75 22.36 -15.30
C GLU A 18 7.42 21.49 -14.23
N ILE A 19 8.71 21.21 -14.39
CA ILE A 19 9.47 20.41 -13.42
C ILE A 19 9.62 21.20 -12.12
N TRP A 20 9.98 22.49 -12.19
CA TRP A 20 10.12 23.32 -11.00
C TRP A 20 8.79 23.59 -10.30
N ASP A 21 7.70 23.79 -11.04
CA ASP A 21 6.37 23.93 -10.45
C ASP A 21 6.00 22.69 -9.61
N ALA A 22 6.20 21.49 -10.15
CA ALA A 22 5.94 20.25 -9.42
C ALA A 22 6.86 20.07 -8.20
N ILE A 23 8.15 20.39 -8.32
CA ILE A 23 9.13 20.30 -7.21
C ILE A 23 8.81 21.29 -6.08
N ASN A 24 8.33 22.48 -6.42
CA ASN A 24 8.05 23.54 -5.46
C ASN A 24 6.70 23.36 -4.74
N ASN A 25 5.80 22.52 -5.27
CA ASN A 25 4.47 22.27 -4.72
C ASN A 25 4.22 20.82 -4.28
N PRO A 26 5.09 20.18 -3.47
CA PRO A 26 4.88 18.80 -3.03
C PRO A 26 3.92 18.73 -1.85
N HIS A 27 3.29 17.55 -1.67
CA HIS A 27 2.63 17.23 -0.40
C HIS A 27 3.66 17.16 0.73
N ARG A 28 3.44 17.94 1.79
CA ARG A 28 4.41 18.10 2.89
C ARG A 28 4.32 17.02 3.96
N GLU A 29 3.09 16.62 4.28
CA GLU A 29 2.77 15.57 5.23
C GLU A 29 1.35 15.06 4.98
N PHE A 30 1.06 13.86 5.45
CA PHE A 30 -0.27 13.27 5.36
C PHE A 30 -0.49 12.23 6.47
N GLN A 31 -1.75 11.96 6.76
CA GLN A 31 -2.17 10.92 7.70
C GLN A 31 -2.41 9.61 6.96
N LEU A 32 -1.94 8.52 7.54
CA LEU A 32 -2.24 7.15 7.13
C LEU A 32 -3.12 6.53 8.22
N GLY A 33 -4.22 5.90 7.80
CA GLY A 33 -5.12 5.21 8.72
C GLY A 33 -6.12 6.16 9.39
N SER A 34 -6.74 5.69 10.47
CA SER A 34 -7.78 6.43 11.17
C SER A 34 -7.84 6.08 12.65
N GLY A 35 -8.51 6.92 13.43
CA GLY A 35 -8.71 6.69 14.87
C GLY A 35 -7.39 6.54 15.63
N ARG A 36 -7.35 5.60 16.58
CA ARG A 36 -6.20 5.35 17.45
C ARG A 36 -4.97 4.83 16.69
N ASP A 37 -5.17 4.18 15.55
CA ASP A 37 -4.11 3.49 14.81
C ASP A 37 -3.49 4.36 13.71
N ALA A 38 -3.94 5.63 13.58
CA ALA A 38 -3.44 6.51 12.57
C ALA A 38 -2.01 6.99 12.85
N VAL A 39 -1.22 7.12 11.79
CA VAL A 39 0.16 7.63 11.84
C VAL A 39 0.35 8.79 10.85
N TYR A 40 1.25 9.71 11.15
CA TYR A 40 1.56 10.84 10.27
C TYR A 40 2.89 10.64 9.56
N CYS A 41 2.84 10.59 8.22
CA CYS A 41 4.04 10.56 7.40
C CYS A 41 4.56 12.00 7.20
N ARG A 42 5.80 12.24 7.65
CA ARG A 42 6.46 13.55 7.59
C ARG A 42 7.88 13.40 7.07
N LYS A 43 8.40 14.47 6.45
CA LYS A 43 9.79 14.54 5.98
C LYS A 43 10.78 14.21 7.11
N ARG A 44 11.75 13.35 6.78
CA ARG A 44 12.96 13.08 7.59
C ARG A 44 14.17 13.66 6.88
N SER A 45 15.13 14.15 7.65
CA SER A 45 16.43 14.62 7.15
C SER A 45 17.50 13.53 7.32
N VAL A 46 18.67 13.73 6.71
CA VAL A 46 19.82 12.84 6.94
C VAL A 46 20.17 12.84 8.43
N GLY A 47 20.30 11.66 9.03
CA GLY A 47 20.60 11.51 10.46
C GLY A 47 19.46 11.89 11.41
N ASP A 48 18.22 12.06 10.91
CA ASP A 48 17.08 12.39 11.74
C ASP A 48 16.80 11.29 12.78
N LYS A 49 16.72 11.70 14.05
CA LYS A 49 16.55 10.81 15.21
C LYS A 49 15.15 10.19 15.29
N ARG A 50 14.16 10.75 14.59
CA ARG A 50 12.80 10.16 14.52
C ARG A 50 12.86 8.86 13.71
N LYS A 51 12.25 7.79 14.23
CA LYS A 51 12.06 6.53 13.48
C LYS A 51 11.26 6.81 12.19
N PRO A 52 11.53 6.09 11.08
CA PRO A 52 10.67 6.11 9.91
C PRO A 52 9.33 5.42 10.22
N ILE A 53 8.35 5.62 9.35
CA ILE A 53 7.15 4.78 9.32
C ILE A 53 7.55 3.38 8.88
N VAL A 54 7.09 2.37 9.61
CA VAL A 54 7.28 0.96 9.29
C VAL A 54 6.03 0.44 8.60
N GLN A 55 6.12 0.23 7.29
CA GLN A 55 5.08 -0.44 6.52
C GLN A 55 5.45 -1.91 6.37
N GLY A 56 4.76 -2.79 7.10
CA GLY A 56 5.04 -4.23 7.15
C GLY A 56 3.95 -5.05 6.47
N GLY A 57 4.33 -6.14 5.81
CA GLY A 57 3.37 -7.03 5.17
C GLY A 57 4.02 -7.93 4.14
N PRO A 58 3.25 -8.77 3.45
CA PRO A 58 3.79 -9.67 2.44
C PRO A 58 4.45 -8.97 1.24
N THR A 59 4.25 -7.65 1.08
CA THR A 59 4.96 -6.83 0.10
C THR A 59 4.80 -7.35 -1.33
N GLY A 60 3.55 -7.53 -1.76
CA GLY A 60 3.22 -8.04 -3.09
C GLY A 60 3.51 -9.54 -3.31
N SER A 61 3.98 -10.27 -2.30
CA SER A 61 4.20 -11.71 -2.40
C SER A 61 2.88 -12.47 -2.56
N PRO A 62 2.86 -13.59 -3.31
CA PRO A 62 1.67 -14.42 -3.46
C PRO A 62 1.34 -15.16 -2.17
N ILE A 63 0.11 -15.02 -1.69
CA ILE A 63 -0.39 -15.64 -0.44
C ILE A 63 -1.63 -16.50 -0.74
N SER A 64 -1.63 -17.72 -0.22
CA SER A 64 -2.77 -18.63 -0.31
C SER A 64 -4.01 -18.05 0.35
N GLU A 65 -5.17 -18.24 -0.28
CA GLU A 65 -6.44 -17.64 0.13
C GLU A 65 -6.85 -18.01 1.56
N ASP A 66 -6.62 -19.26 1.97
CA ASP A 66 -6.96 -19.82 3.27
C ASP A 66 -6.17 -19.21 4.44
N VAL A 67 -4.95 -18.72 4.17
CA VAL A 67 -4.09 -18.07 5.17
C VAL A 67 -3.93 -16.57 4.92
N PHE A 68 -4.70 -15.98 4.00
CA PHE A 68 -4.56 -14.57 3.64
C PHE A 68 -4.72 -13.64 4.86
N MET A 69 -5.77 -13.82 5.64
CA MET A 69 -5.98 -13.05 6.88
C MET A 69 -4.94 -13.36 7.97
N PRO A 70 -4.67 -14.63 8.34
CA PRO A 70 -3.63 -14.96 9.33
C PRO A 70 -2.26 -14.35 9.02
N VAL A 71 -1.83 -14.37 7.75
CA VAL A 71 -0.55 -13.80 7.34
C VAL A 71 -0.52 -12.30 7.55
N HIS A 72 -1.57 -11.55 7.20
CA HIS A 72 -1.57 -10.10 7.43
C HIS A 72 -1.74 -9.74 8.91
N MET A 73 -2.44 -10.59 9.67
CA MET A 73 -2.60 -10.42 11.11
C MET A 73 -1.26 -10.47 11.85
N SER A 74 -0.30 -11.30 11.41
CA SER A 74 1.02 -11.36 12.05
C SER A 74 1.71 -10.00 12.05
N TYR A 75 1.64 -9.25 10.94
CA TYR A 75 2.17 -7.89 10.86
C TYR A 75 1.36 -6.89 11.69
N ALA A 76 0.03 -7.04 11.75
CA ALA A 76 -0.80 -6.14 12.56
C ALA A 76 -0.55 -6.30 14.08
N LEU A 77 -0.24 -7.52 14.53
CA LEU A 77 0.09 -7.85 15.92
C LEU A 77 1.44 -7.27 16.36
N GLU A 78 2.38 -7.08 15.43
CA GLU A 78 3.66 -6.45 15.72
C GLU A 78 3.50 -4.95 15.96
N LYS A 79 3.80 -4.51 17.20
CA LYS A 79 3.73 -3.09 17.58
C LYS A 79 4.72 -2.21 16.82
N GLU A 80 5.80 -2.78 16.29
CA GLU A 80 6.74 -2.06 15.44
C GLU A 80 6.16 -1.76 14.04
N CYS A 81 5.07 -2.42 13.63
CA CYS A 81 4.43 -2.19 12.35
C CYS A 81 3.39 -1.06 12.45
N ASP A 82 3.58 0.02 11.71
CA ASP A 82 2.69 1.19 11.70
C ASP A 82 1.53 1.03 10.71
N THR A 83 1.83 0.50 9.52
CA THR A 83 0.88 0.33 8.41
C THR A 83 1.13 -1.00 7.71
N ILE A 84 0.15 -1.50 6.95
CA ILE A 84 0.27 -2.77 6.25
C ILE A 84 0.57 -2.54 4.77
N VAL A 85 1.48 -3.33 4.18
CA VAL A 85 1.59 -3.47 2.72
C VAL A 85 1.02 -4.82 2.29
N ASN A 86 0.10 -4.80 1.33
CA ASN A 86 -0.69 -5.97 0.97
C ASN A 86 0.17 -7.08 0.33
N GLY A 87 -0.25 -8.33 0.54
CA GLY A 87 0.11 -9.46 -0.31
C GLY A 87 -0.88 -9.63 -1.46
N VAL A 88 -0.52 -10.48 -2.42
CA VAL A 88 -1.37 -10.80 -3.58
C VAL A 88 -2.13 -12.08 -3.30
N MET A 89 -3.46 -12.05 -3.45
CA MET A 89 -4.29 -13.25 -3.35
C MET A 89 -4.00 -14.21 -4.51
N THR A 90 -3.56 -15.44 -4.25
CA THR A 90 -3.37 -16.46 -5.30
C THR A 90 -4.70 -16.96 -5.86
N SER A 91 -5.76 -16.93 -5.06
CA SER A 91 -7.14 -17.17 -5.47
C SER A 91 -8.13 -16.33 -4.67
N VAL A 92 -9.31 -16.11 -5.23
CA VAL A 92 -10.48 -15.57 -4.54
C VAL A 92 -11.69 -16.46 -4.87
N ARG A 93 -12.34 -17.00 -3.83
CA ARG A 93 -13.35 -18.06 -3.91
C ARG A 93 -12.85 -19.28 -4.70
N GLY A 94 -11.58 -19.65 -4.50
CA GLY A 94 -10.94 -20.78 -5.20
C GLY A 94 -10.72 -20.57 -6.70
N LYS A 95 -10.75 -19.31 -7.17
CA LYS A 95 -10.53 -18.93 -8.58
C LYS A 95 -9.39 -17.92 -8.70
N SER A 96 -8.55 -18.07 -9.71
CA SER A 96 -7.44 -17.15 -9.95
C SER A 96 -7.97 -15.76 -10.37
N PRO A 97 -7.41 -14.66 -9.83
CA PRO A 97 -7.80 -13.30 -10.19
C PRO A 97 -7.14 -12.87 -11.50
N VAL A 98 -7.54 -13.52 -12.60
CA VAL A 98 -6.99 -13.23 -13.94
C VAL A 98 -7.35 -11.80 -14.35
N PRO A 99 -6.38 -10.98 -14.82
CA PRO A 99 -6.66 -9.63 -15.29
C PRO A 99 -7.76 -9.57 -16.36
N GLY A 100 -8.65 -8.58 -16.26
CA GLY A 100 -9.83 -8.43 -17.13
C GLY A 100 -11.01 -9.35 -16.78
N SER A 101 -10.87 -10.23 -15.80
CA SER A 101 -11.97 -11.09 -15.32
C SER A 101 -12.74 -10.46 -14.15
N PRO A 102 -13.99 -10.90 -13.87
CA PRO A 102 -14.69 -10.46 -12.66
C PRO A 102 -13.97 -10.88 -11.36
N TYR A 103 -13.07 -11.86 -11.40
CA TYR A 103 -12.31 -12.31 -10.22
C TYR A 103 -11.19 -11.33 -9.85
N GLU A 104 -10.62 -10.58 -10.80
CA GLU A 104 -9.70 -9.48 -10.50
C GLU A 104 -10.39 -8.36 -9.72
N VAL A 105 -11.58 -7.95 -10.17
CA VAL A 105 -12.39 -6.93 -9.48
C VAL A 105 -12.79 -7.40 -8.07
N LEU A 106 -13.17 -8.68 -7.96
CA LEU A 106 -13.50 -9.29 -6.67
C LEU A 106 -12.29 -9.32 -5.74
N ALA A 107 -11.13 -9.79 -6.22
CA ALA A 107 -9.89 -9.83 -5.44
C ALA A 107 -9.50 -8.43 -4.98
N SER A 108 -9.49 -7.44 -5.88
CA SER A 108 -9.09 -6.05 -5.58
C SER A 108 -9.89 -5.45 -4.40
N LYS A 109 -11.20 -5.72 -4.33
CA LYS A 109 -12.03 -5.26 -3.21
C LYS A 109 -11.90 -6.16 -1.98
N SER A 110 -11.73 -7.47 -2.17
CA SER A 110 -11.67 -8.45 -1.09
C SER A 110 -10.36 -8.38 -0.32
N GLU A 111 -9.26 -8.08 -1.01
CA GLU A 111 -7.90 -7.97 -0.46
C GLU A 111 -7.87 -7.03 0.74
N THR A 112 -8.16 -5.74 0.52
CA THR A 112 -8.17 -4.74 1.60
C THR A 112 -9.24 -5.02 2.66
N ARG A 113 -10.40 -5.59 2.28
CA ARG A 113 -11.43 -5.96 3.26
C ARG A 113 -10.92 -7.01 4.25
N GLN A 114 -10.27 -8.06 3.75
CA GLN A 114 -9.71 -9.11 4.59
C GLN A 114 -8.56 -8.60 5.45
N ILE A 115 -7.68 -7.76 4.90
CA ILE A 115 -6.55 -7.18 5.64
C ILE A 115 -7.03 -6.26 6.76
N ARG A 116 -8.04 -5.40 6.51
CA ARG A 116 -8.65 -4.57 7.55
C ARG A 116 -9.36 -5.39 8.62
N THR A 117 -10.01 -6.50 8.24
CA THR A 117 -10.56 -7.45 9.22
C THR A 117 -9.45 -8.07 10.06
N ALA A 118 -8.33 -8.46 9.46
CA ALA A 118 -7.17 -8.99 10.19
C ALA A 118 -6.59 -7.95 11.18
N ALA A 119 -6.45 -6.69 10.75
CA ALA A 119 -6.02 -5.59 11.62
C ALA A 119 -7.03 -5.32 12.76
N SER A 120 -8.34 -5.38 12.47
CA SER A 120 -9.39 -5.27 13.48
C SER A 120 -9.32 -6.40 14.51
N MET A 121 -9.05 -7.64 14.08
CA MET A 121 -8.86 -8.78 14.99
C MET A 121 -7.60 -8.63 15.85
N ALA A 122 -6.57 -7.95 15.35
CA ALA A 122 -5.38 -7.57 16.11
C ALA A 122 -5.61 -6.36 17.04
N GLY A 123 -6.85 -5.86 17.16
CA GLY A 123 -7.20 -4.72 18.00
C GLY A 123 -6.79 -3.36 17.43
N ARG A 124 -6.48 -3.29 16.12
CA ARG A 124 -6.01 -2.10 15.41
C ARG A 124 -6.85 -1.81 14.16
N PRO A 125 -8.17 -1.62 14.29
CA PRO A 125 -9.09 -1.51 13.15
C PRO A 125 -8.82 -0.30 12.23
N GLY A 126 -8.08 0.69 12.70
CA GLY A 126 -7.78 1.91 11.96
C GLY A 126 -6.48 1.88 11.16
N MET A 127 -5.73 0.77 11.13
CA MET A 127 -4.46 0.69 10.40
C MET A 127 -4.64 1.00 8.90
N ALA A 128 -3.68 1.75 8.34
CA ALA A 128 -3.61 1.92 6.89
C ALA A 128 -3.15 0.63 6.19
N VAL A 129 -3.62 0.49 4.96
CA VAL A 129 -3.15 -0.45 3.95
C VAL A 129 -2.74 0.35 2.71
#